data_AF-A0A1B6K1H1-F1
#
_entry.id   AF-A0A1B6K1H1-F1
#
_cell.length_a   1.000
_cell.length_b   1.000
_cell.length_c   1.000
_cell.angle_alpha   90.00
_cell.angle_beta   90.00
_cell.angle_gamma   90.00
#
_symmetry.space_group_name_H-M   'P 1'
#
loop_
_entity.id
_entity.type
_entity.pdbx_description
1 polymer ?
#
loop_
_entity_poly.entity_id
_entity_poly.type
_entity_poly.pdbx_seq_one_letter_code
_entity_poly.pdbx_strand_id
1 'polypeptide(L)'
;WPNPSPPSIVFDTETPFRDGSPVWITDNVTISRLGVPVSIGHSTLCHGTVEVTYLTDTETSCTKPLTTKAECHASTEAQFFIISSPHSYNFTQPQDCTEDVCIPLHNYICSDACIERTLPKPVFNDTTNICHNLIDTLEYKIYHNGSRGIVDVKGFYTLRNLSVNRDQLVRKRYKVTYLWAGNSDQQVFRRSGSPGYDRGKPVISGKRSLKAVTYNFSTSDWISVGVAGGSGYCRDRYNLLFGENIRTQCSLTVKGTCKQIQQQIWQQMLGPVANLSEAVISSYGDPKEGEVEAWVPLLSAEPPPVP
;
A
#
# COMPACT_ATOMS: atom_id res chain seq x y z
N TRP A 1 3.60 -36.59 -24.35
CA TRP A 1 2.61 -35.63 -23.86
C TRP A 1 3.40 -34.42 -23.38
N PRO A 2 3.25 -33.26 -24.03
CA PRO A 2 4.33 -32.28 -24.08
C PRO A 2 4.59 -31.79 -22.67
N ASN A 3 5.83 -32.00 -22.23
CA ASN A 3 6.38 -31.41 -21.02
C ASN A 3 6.39 -29.90 -21.25
N PRO A 4 5.59 -29.08 -20.55
CA PRO A 4 5.97 -27.70 -20.41
C PRO A 4 7.14 -27.72 -19.43
N SER A 5 8.36 -27.62 -19.96
CA SER A 5 9.48 -27.09 -19.20
C SER A 5 8.99 -25.82 -18.51
N PRO A 6 9.17 -25.65 -17.18
CA PRO A 6 8.80 -24.41 -16.53
C PRO A 6 9.49 -23.26 -17.28
N PRO A 7 8.81 -22.13 -17.53
CA PRO A 7 9.45 -21.02 -18.22
C PRO A 7 10.71 -20.67 -17.44
N SER A 8 11.87 -20.76 -18.10
CA SER A 8 13.09 -20.19 -17.56
C SER A 8 12.76 -18.75 -17.17
N ILE A 9 12.98 -18.40 -15.91
CA ILE A 9 12.72 -17.06 -15.40
C ILE A 9 13.69 -16.12 -16.14
N VAL A 10 13.21 -15.51 -17.23
CA VAL A 10 14.01 -14.56 -18.02
C VAL A 10 13.91 -13.21 -17.33
N PHE A 11 15.05 -12.71 -16.88
CA PHE A 11 15.19 -11.33 -16.42
C PHE A 11 15.09 -10.42 -17.65
N ASP A 12 14.04 -9.60 -17.69
CA ASP A 12 13.78 -8.68 -18.79
C ASP A 12 14.43 -7.33 -18.51
N THR A 13 15.53 -7.04 -19.22
CA THR A 13 16.25 -5.77 -19.13
C THR A 13 15.66 -4.67 -20.03
N GLU A 14 14.73 -5.00 -20.92
CA GLU A 14 14.20 -4.05 -21.91
C GLU A 14 13.03 -3.25 -21.36
N THR A 15 12.25 -3.82 -20.43
CA THR A 15 11.09 -3.15 -19.86
C THR A 15 11.40 -2.48 -18.51
N PRO A 16 11.12 -1.17 -18.36
CA PRO A 16 11.20 -0.53 -17.05
C PRO A 16 10.07 -1.04 -16.16
N PHE A 17 10.21 -0.90 -14.84
CA PHE A 17 9.13 -1.24 -13.93
C PHE A 17 7.84 -0.48 -14.24
N ARG A 18 6.76 -1.24 -14.37
CA ARG A 18 5.38 -0.77 -14.47
C ARG A 18 4.55 -1.44 -13.38
N ASP A 19 3.38 -0.88 -13.09
CA ASP A 19 2.43 -1.53 -12.18
C ASP A 19 2.22 -3.00 -12.58
N GLY A 20 2.30 -3.90 -11.59
CA GLY A 20 2.22 -5.34 -11.79
C GLY A 20 3.51 -6.04 -12.26
N SER A 21 4.60 -5.30 -12.53
CA SER A 21 5.88 -5.92 -12.93
C SER A 21 6.50 -6.69 -11.76
N PRO A 22 7.16 -7.84 -11.98
CA PRO A 22 7.80 -8.59 -10.89
C PRO A 22 8.94 -7.78 -10.29
N VAL A 23 9.04 -7.69 -8.97
CA VAL A 23 10.21 -7.10 -8.32
C VAL A 23 11.38 -8.09 -8.35
N TRP A 24 12.54 -7.61 -8.78
CA TRP A 24 13.74 -8.45 -8.90
C TRP A 24 14.72 -8.20 -7.76
N ILE A 25 15.34 -9.28 -7.29
CA ILE A 25 16.37 -9.29 -6.26
C ILE A 25 17.61 -10.02 -6.76
N THR A 26 18.75 -9.72 -6.15
CA THR A 26 20.01 -10.43 -6.38
C THR A 26 20.76 -10.64 -5.07
N ASP A 27 21.44 -11.77 -4.94
CA ASP A 27 22.39 -12.08 -3.87
C ASP A 27 23.85 -11.94 -4.33
N ASN A 28 24.08 -11.17 -5.41
CA ASN A 28 25.34 -11.04 -6.16
C ASN A 28 25.81 -12.32 -6.86
N VAL A 29 24.96 -13.35 -6.93
CA VAL A 29 25.24 -14.60 -7.65
C VAL A 29 24.09 -14.93 -8.61
N THR A 30 22.85 -14.77 -8.15
CA THR A 30 21.63 -15.14 -8.85
C THR A 30 20.63 -13.99 -8.83
N ILE A 31 19.97 -13.77 -9.98
CA ILE A 31 18.82 -12.87 -10.05
C ILE A 31 17.57 -13.72 -9.90
N SER A 32 16.68 -13.30 -9.01
CA SER A 32 15.41 -13.98 -8.76
C SER A 32 14.30 -12.96 -8.50
N ARG A 33 13.06 -13.43 -8.46
CA ARG A 33 11.91 -12.57 -8.14
C ARG A 33 11.73 -12.52 -6.63
N LEU A 34 11.46 -11.34 -6.10
CA LEU A 34 11.09 -11.17 -4.70
C LEU A 34 9.76 -11.88 -4.46
N GLY A 35 9.73 -12.74 -3.46
CA GLY A 35 8.54 -13.45 -3.06
C GLY A 35 8.40 -13.50 -1.55
N VAL A 36 7.16 -13.43 -1.07
CA VAL A 36 6.84 -13.57 0.35
C VAL A 36 6.12 -14.89 0.63
N PRO A 37 6.42 -15.60 1.73
CA PRO A 37 5.79 -16.87 2.05
C PRO A 37 4.28 -16.77 2.26
N VAL A 38 3.52 -17.74 1.77
CA VAL A 38 2.07 -17.82 1.92
C VAL A 38 1.61 -19.24 2.27
N SER A 39 0.42 -19.34 2.83
CA SER A 39 -0.29 -20.61 2.96
C SER A 39 -1.07 -20.94 1.68
N ILE A 40 -1.08 -22.20 1.27
CA ILE A 40 -1.79 -22.66 0.07
C ILE A 40 -2.90 -23.66 0.47
N GLY A 41 -4.08 -23.47 -0.12
CA GLY A 41 -5.23 -24.37 0.05
C GLY A 41 -5.77 -24.35 1.48
N HIS A 42 -6.02 -25.53 2.04
CA HIS A 42 -6.54 -25.69 3.41
C HIS A 42 -5.43 -25.77 4.49
N SER A 43 -4.16 -25.66 4.10
CA SER A 43 -3.03 -25.67 5.04
C SER A 43 -2.83 -24.28 5.64
N THR A 44 -2.33 -24.21 6.88
CA THR A 44 -1.83 -22.95 7.46
C THR A 44 -0.33 -22.78 7.26
N LEU A 45 0.37 -23.83 6.81
CA LEU A 45 1.82 -23.85 6.69
C LEU A 45 2.32 -23.00 5.52
N CYS A 46 3.51 -22.41 5.69
CA CYS A 46 4.21 -21.65 4.64
C CYS A 46 4.77 -22.59 3.54
N HIS A 47 3.90 -23.15 2.71
CA HIS A 47 4.28 -24.01 1.57
C HIS A 47 4.30 -23.28 0.22
N GLY A 48 3.83 -22.05 0.18
CA GLY A 48 3.80 -21.24 -1.03
C GLY A 48 4.65 -19.99 -0.95
N THR A 49 4.80 -19.35 -2.10
CA THR A 49 5.37 -18.02 -2.24
C THR A 49 4.46 -17.21 -3.15
N VAL A 50 4.08 -16.01 -2.71
CA VAL A 50 3.45 -15.00 -3.56
C VAL A 50 4.55 -14.10 -4.10
N GLU A 51 4.62 -13.98 -5.43
CA GLU A 51 5.53 -13.03 -6.08
C GLU A 51 5.10 -11.60 -5.74
N VAL A 52 6.07 -10.77 -5.36
CA VAL A 52 5.86 -9.35 -5.08
C VAL A 52 5.91 -8.58 -6.39
N THR A 53 4.85 -7.84 -6.69
CA THR A 53 4.74 -7.02 -7.90
C THR A 53 4.83 -5.53 -7.59
N TYR A 54 5.51 -4.79 -8.46
CA TYR A 54 5.75 -3.37 -8.34
C TYR A 54 4.42 -2.59 -8.25
N LEU A 55 4.34 -1.70 -7.25
CA LEU A 55 3.17 -0.88 -6.88
C LEU A 55 1.96 -1.63 -6.32
N THR A 56 2.05 -2.95 -6.13
CA THR A 56 1.00 -3.75 -5.52
C THR A 56 1.34 -4.09 -4.07
N ASP A 57 0.61 -3.50 -3.11
CA ASP A 57 0.80 -3.87 -1.71
C ASP A 57 0.38 -5.32 -1.50
N THR A 58 1.16 -6.05 -0.72
CA THR A 58 0.95 -7.48 -0.48
C THR A 58 0.99 -7.73 1.02
N GLU A 59 0.00 -8.43 1.55
CA GLU A 59 -0.01 -8.88 2.94
C GLU A 59 -0.35 -10.36 3.00
N THR A 60 0.48 -11.14 3.68
CA THR A 60 0.33 -12.59 3.81
C THR A 60 0.62 -13.04 5.23
N SER A 61 0.04 -14.18 5.60
CA SER A 61 0.39 -14.86 6.85
C SER A 61 0.34 -16.36 6.69
N CYS A 62 1.26 -17.04 7.35
CA CYS A 62 1.37 -18.49 7.36
C CYS A 62 2.10 -18.97 8.61
N THR A 63 2.12 -20.27 8.87
CA THR A 63 2.78 -20.87 10.02
C THR A 63 4.02 -21.67 9.60
N LYS A 64 5.05 -21.67 10.44
CA LYS A 64 6.21 -22.57 10.33
C LYS A 64 6.34 -23.42 11.60
N PRO A 65 6.74 -24.69 11.49
CA PRO A 65 7.04 -25.50 12.65
C PRO A 65 8.26 -24.95 13.39
N LEU A 66 8.20 -25.00 14.73
CA LEU A 66 9.32 -24.72 15.63
C LEU A 66 9.40 -25.83 16.68
N THR A 67 9.70 -27.02 16.19
CA THR A 67 9.77 -28.29 16.91
C THR A 67 11.20 -28.76 17.12
N THR A 68 12.15 -28.28 16.31
CA THR A 68 13.56 -28.68 16.38
C THR A 68 14.52 -27.49 16.43
N LYS A 69 15.75 -27.75 16.90
CA LYS A 69 16.89 -26.83 16.80
C LYS A 69 17.18 -26.42 15.36
N ALA A 70 17.04 -27.34 14.40
CA ALA A 70 17.26 -27.05 13.00
C ALA A 70 16.27 -26.01 12.45
N GLU A 71 15.00 -26.10 12.82
CA GLU A 71 13.95 -25.15 12.43
C GLU A 71 14.16 -23.75 13.04
N CYS A 72 14.72 -23.69 14.26
CA CYS A 72 15.17 -22.43 14.85
C CYS A 72 16.21 -21.74 13.95
N HIS A 73 17.27 -22.45 13.56
CA HIS A 73 18.34 -21.88 12.72
C HIS A 73 17.90 -21.60 11.27
N ALA A 74 17.01 -22.42 10.71
CA ALA A 74 16.46 -22.25 9.36
C ALA A 74 15.54 -21.02 9.22
N SER A 75 15.19 -20.36 10.33
CA SER A 75 14.36 -19.14 10.33
C SER A 75 15.15 -17.85 10.03
N THR A 76 16.36 -17.96 9.50
CA THR A 76 17.19 -16.82 9.10
C THR A 76 16.67 -16.25 7.77
N GLU A 77 16.54 -14.93 7.65
CA GLU A 77 16.21 -14.28 6.37
C GLU A 77 17.45 -14.15 5.49
N ALA A 78 17.25 -14.31 4.18
CA ALA A 78 18.32 -14.15 3.20
C ALA A 78 18.73 -12.67 3.10
N GLN A 79 20.03 -12.43 2.92
CA GLN A 79 20.53 -11.11 2.54
C GLN A 79 20.46 -11.02 1.02
N PHE A 80 19.79 -9.97 0.52
CA PHE A 80 19.64 -9.71 -0.90
C PHE A 80 19.60 -8.20 -1.14
N PHE A 81 19.86 -7.82 -2.38
CA PHE A 81 19.68 -6.47 -2.90
C PHE A 81 18.45 -6.44 -3.79
N ILE A 82 17.74 -5.32 -3.81
CA ILE A 82 16.64 -5.10 -4.75
C ILE A 82 17.17 -4.34 -5.95
N ILE A 83 16.84 -4.82 -7.15
CA ILE A 83 17.22 -4.15 -8.39
C ILE A 83 16.33 -2.92 -8.56
N SER A 84 16.94 -1.73 -8.68
CA SER A 84 16.23 -0.44 -8.74
C SER A 84 15.32 -0.33 -9.95
N SER A 85 15.80 -0.77 -11.12
CA SER A 85 15.03 -0.87 -12.35
C SER A 85 15.69 -1.91 -13.27
N PRO A 86 14.92 -2.77 -13.95
CA PRO A 86 15.49 -3.79 -14.85
C PRO A 86 16.33 -3.20 -15.98
N HIS A 87 15.90 -2.05 -16.53
CA HIS A 87 16.64 -1.33 -17.58
C HIS A 87 17.96 -0.72 -17.08
N SER A 88 18.08 -0.44 -15.78
CA SER A 88 19.32 0.08 -15.20
C SER A 88 20.35 -1.03 -14.96
N TYR A 89 19.95 -2.30 -15.07
CA TYR A 89 20.79 -3.46 -14.83
C TYR A 89 21.52 -3.85 -16.12
N ASN A 90 22.67 -3.21 -16.38
CA ASN A 90 23.49 -3.42 -17.57
C ASN A 90 24.79 -4.19 -17.26
N PHE A 91 24.72 -5.17 -16.36
CA PHE A 91 25.91 -5.90 -15.93
C PHE A 91 25.95 -7.29 -16.55
N THR A 92 27.04 -7.57 -17.25
CA THR A 92 27.34 -8.89 -17.84
C THR A 92 27.76 -9.91 -16.78
N GLN A 93 28.02 -9.47 -15.54
CA GLN A 93 28.30 -10.33 -14.39
C GLN A 93 27.60 -9.81 -13.11
N PRO A 94 27.04 -10.70 -12.24
CA PRO A 94 26.34 -10.33 -11.00
C PRO A 94 27.13 -9.52 -9.95
N GLN A 95 28.44 -9.37 -10.13
CA GLN A 95 29.39 -8.79 -9.16
C GLN A 95 29.60 -7.27 -9.31
N ASP A 96 29.09 -6.66 -10.39
CA ASP A 96 29.33 -5.23 -10.71
C ASP A 96 28.24 -4.28 -10.20
N CYS A 97 27.43 -4.71 -9.23
CA CYS A 97 26.26 -3.93 -8.84
C CYS A 97 26.60 -2.72 -7.98
N THR A 98 26.35 -1.52 -8.51
CA THR A 98 26.49 -0.25 -7.78
C THR A 98 25.31 -0.01 -6.83
N GLU A 99 25.49 0.78 -5.77
CA GLU A 99 24.43 1.05 -4.77
C GLU A 99 23.17 1.69 -5.37
N ASP A 100 23.29 2.36 -6.52
CA ASP A 100 22.16 2.98 -7.25
C ASP A 100 21.37 1.97 -8.11
N VAL A 101 21.96 0.80 -8.41
CA VAL A 101 21.33 -0.27 -9.20
C VAL A 101 20.87 -1.42 -8.32
N CYS A 102 21.70 -1.83 -7.37
CA CYS A 102 21.39 -2.81 -6.35
C CYS A 102 21.16 -2.10 -5.02
N ILE A 103 19.90 -1.76 -4.77
CA ILE A 103 19.49 -1.07 -3.56
C ILE A 103 19.66 -2.01 -2.36
N PRO A 104 20.49 -1.66 -1.36
CA PRO A 104 20.63 -2.45 -0.15
C PRO A 104 19.36 -2.39 0.70
N LEU A 105 19.09 -3.47 1.43
CA LEU A 105 17.98 -3.51 2.36
C LEU A 105 18.40 -2.96 3.73
N HIS A 106 17.82 -1.81 4.11
CA HIS A 106 18.02 -1.23 5.44
C HIS A 106 17.09 -1.90 6.46
N ASN A 107 17.67 -2.56 7.47
CA ASN A 107 16.91 -3.36 8.43
C ASN A 107 16.66 -2.58 9.72
N TYR A 108 15.40 -2.50 10.12
CA TYR A 108 14.94 -1.86 11.35
C TYR A 108 14.31 -2.90 12.26
N ILE A 109 14.81 -3.00 13.50
CA ILE A 109 14.24 -3.88 14.52
C ILE A 109 13.29 -3.06 15.39
N CYS A 110 12.03 -3.48 15.44
CA CYS A 110 10.95 -2.78 16.11
C CYS A 110 10.53 -3.50 17.40
N SER A 111 10.54 -2.77 18.50
CA SER A 111 9.82 -3.10 19.73
C SER A 111 8.85 -1.95 20.04
N ASP A 112 9.24 -1.01 20.92
CA ASP A 112 8.52 0.23 21.19
C ASP A 112 8.91 1.34 20.20
N ALA A 113 10.14 1.25 19.67
CA ALA A 113 10.67 2.07 18.60
C ALA A 113 11.39 1.18 17.57
N CYS A 114 11.49 1.65 16.33
CA CYS A 114 12.19 0.95 15.26
C CYS A 114 13.60 1.54 15.09
N ILE A 115 14.63 0.71 15.25
CA ILE A 115 16.03 1.13 15.20
C ILE A 115 16.75 0.39 14.08
N GLU A 116 17.47 1.13 13.25
CA GLU A 116 18.28 0.54 12.18
C GLU A 116 19.45 -0.26 12.77
N ARG A 117 19.49 -1.56 12.48
CA ARG A 117 20.48 -2.51 13.00
C ARG A 117 20.65 -3.70 12.07
N THR A 118 21.81 -4.33 12.13
CA THR A 118 22.02 -5.64 11.52
C THR A 118 21.05 -6.65 12.13
N LEU A 119 20.31 -7.37 11.28
CA LEU A 119 19.34 -8.37 11.71
C LEU A 119 20.09 -9.53 12.41
N PRO A 120 19.80 -9.81 13.70
CA PRO A 120 20.44 -10.90 14.40
C PRO A 120 19.97 -12.25 13.86
N LYS A 121 20.88 -13.22 13.77
CA LYS A 121 20.52 -14.59 13.41
C LYS A 121 19.75 -15.25 14.56
N PRO A 122 18.79 -16.15 14.27
CA PRO A 122 18.17 -16.98 15.28
C PRO A 122 19.20 -17.86 16.00
N VAL A 123 19.11 -17.91 17.34
CA VAL A 123 20.01 -18.71 18.18
C VAL A 123 19.20 -19.59 19.11
N PHE A 124 19.43 -20.90 19.06
CA PHE A 124 18.83 -21.85 19.98
C PHE A 124 19.67 -22.00 21.24
N ASN A 125 19.03 -21.89 22.40
CA ASN A 125 19.62 -22.15 23.70
C ASN A 125 19.27 -23.56 24.17
N ASP A 126 20.25 -24.48 24.14
CA ASP A 126 20.05 -25.89 24.51
C ASP A 126 19.66 -26.08 25.98
N THR A 127 20.02 -25.14 26.87
CA THR A 127 19.73 -25.24 28.31
C THR A 127 18.30 -24.84 28.65
N THR A 128 17.80 -23.77 28.03
CA THR A 128 16.44 -23.25 28.29
C THR A 128 15.42 -23.77 27.29
N ASN A 129 15.86 -24.43 26.22
CA ASN A 129 15.04 -24.87 25.09
C ASN A 129 14.31 -23.69 24.40
N ILE A 130 14.94 -22.51 24.41
CA ILE A 130 14.40 -21.27 23.81
C ILE A 130 15.15 -20.96 22.53
N CYS A 131 14.41 -20.71 21.45
CA CYS A 131 14.90 -20.08 20.25
C CYS A 131 14.75 -18.56 20.36
N HIS A 132 15.88 -17.86 20.33
CA HIS A 132 15.96 -16.41 20.39
C HIS A 132 15.98 -15.79 19.00
N ASN A 133 15.53 -14.54 18.89
CA ASN A 133 15.57 -13.72 17.67
C ASN A 133 14.77 -14.30 16.50
N LEU A 134 13.63 -14.94 16.76
CA LEU A 134 12.73 -15.38 15.70
C LEU A 134 11.93 -14.20 15.16
N ILE A 135 11.89 -14.06 13.84
CA ILE A 135 11.07 -13.05 13.18
C ILE A 135 9.60 -13.43 13.29
N ASP A 136 8.82 -12.54 13.89
CA ASP A 136 7.37 -12.65 14.08
C ASP A 136 6.64 -11.91 12.95
N THR A 137 6.99 -10.64 12.73
CA THR A 137 6.48 -9.84 11.61
C THR A 137 7.60 -9.22 10.80
N LEU A 138 7.38 -9.12 9.50
CA LEU A 138 8.24 -8.45 8.54
C LEU A 138 7.41 -7.53 7.65
N GLU A 139 7.70 -6.23 7.66
CA GLU A 139 7.14 -5.26 6.72
C GLU A 139 8.25 -4.66 5.86
N TYR A 140 8.20 -4.89 4.55
CA TYR A 140 9.01 -4.17 3.59
C TYR A 140 8.29 -2.88 3.17
N LYS A 141 8.95 -1.74 3.36
CA LYS A 141 8.57 -0.47 2.76
C LYS A 141 9.50 -0.20 1.59
N ILE A 142 8.95 -0.24 0.37
CA ILE A 142 9.66 -0.03 -0.88
C ILE A 142 9.38 1.40 -1.33
N TYR A 143 10.41 2.24 -1.34
CA TYR A 143 10.32 3.61 -1.82
C TYR A 143 10.64 3.68 -3.30
N HIS A 144 9.81 4.36 -4.06
CA HIS A 144 9.93 4.41 -5.52
C HIS A 144 9.72 5.82 -6.07
N ASN A 145 10.24 6.07 -7.27
CA ASN A 145 10.11 7.33 -7.98
C ASN A 145 9.52 7.10 -9.38
N GLY A 146 8.36 6.43 -9.42
CA GLY A 146 7.64 6.07 -10.64
C GLY A 146 8.54 5.58 -11.77
N SER A 147 8.76 6.46 -12.76
CA SER A 147 9.61 6.19 -13.94
C SER A 147 11.08 5.83 -13.65
N ARG A 148 11.63 6.21 -12.48
CA ARG A 148 13.00 5.88 -12.08
C ARG A 148 13.11 4.56 -11.30
N GLY A 149 11.98 3.88 -11.06
CA GLY A 149 11.95 2.60 -10.35
C GLY A 149 12.05 2.75 -8.83
N ILE A 150 12.61 1.73 -8.18
CA ILE A 150 12.81 1.63 -6.73
C ILE A 150 14.08 2.40 -6.36
N VAL A 151 14.03 3.20 -5.30
CA VAL A 151 15.15 4.06 -4.86
C VAL A 151 15.68 3.74 -3.47
N ASP A 152 14.85 3.16 -2.60
CA ASP A 152 15.24 2.79 -1.24
C ASP A 152 14.30 1.69 -0.73
N VAL A 153 14.80 0.80 0.12
CA VAL A 153 14.00 -0.27 0.71
C VAL A 153 14.36 -0.46 2.16
N LYS A 154 13.32 -0.47 2.99
CA LYS A 154 13.43 -0.64 4.45
C LYS A 154 12.63 -1.85 4.90
N GLY A 155 13.27 -2.75 5.62
CA GLY A 155 12.63 -3.89 6.27
C GLY A 155 12.41 -3.61 7.74
N PHE A 156 11.17 -3.70 8.22
CA PHE A 156 10.80 -3.52 9.62
C PHE A 156 10.43 -4.87 10.23
N TYR A 157 11.21 -5.29 11.23
CA TYR A 157 11.15 -6.62 11.82
C TYR A 157 10.72 -6.54 13.28
N THR A 158 9.80 -7.39 13.70
CA THR A 158 9.59 -7.67 15.12
C THR A 158 10.16 -9.04 15.45
N LEU A 159 10.89 -9.13 16.56
CA LEU A 159 11.54 -10.35 16.99
C LEU A 159 10.89 -10.89 18.26
N ARG A 160 10.84 -12.22 18.36
CA ARG A 160 10.28 -12.94 19.49
C ARG A 160 11.21 -14.06 19.94
N ASN A 161 11.19 -14.33 21.23
CA ASN A 161 11.83 -15.51 21.81
C ASN A 161 10.75 -16.54 22.14
N LEU A 162 10.96 -17.78 21.72
CA LEU A 162 9.98 -18.86 21.87
C LEU A 162 10.63 -20.13 22.36
N SER A 163 9.98 -20.80 23.31
CA SER A 163 10.32 -22.20 23.63
C SER A 163 10.07 -23.08 22.40
N VAL A 164 10.87 -24.13 22.22
CA VAL A 164 10.73 -25.10 21.12
C VAL A 164 9.96 -26.31 21.65
N ASN A 165 8.81 -26.64 21.07
CA ASN A 165 7.96 -27.73 21.53
C ASN A 165 7.50 -28.61 20.37
N ARG A 166 7.21 -29.89 20.63
CA ARG A 166 6.93 -30.91 19.60
C ARG A 166 5.73 -30.59 18.69
N ASP A 167 4.78 -29.77 19.13
CA ASP A 167 3.57 -29.42 18.37
C ASP A 167 3.45 -27.91 18.12
N GLN A 168 4.57 -27.19 18.15
CA GLN A 168 4.55 -25.74 18.07
C GLN A 168 4.59 -25.23 16.63
N LEU A 169 3.52 -24.51 16.26
CA LEU A 169 3.43 -23.73 15.03
C LEU A 169 3.55 -22.24 15.34
N VAL A 170 4.48 -21.57 14.67
CA VAL A 170 4.70 -20.13 14.81
C VAL A 170 4.13 -19.43 13.59
N ARG A 171 3.14 -18.56 13.83
CA ARG A 171 2.56 -17.72 12.77
C ARG A 171 3.53 -16.59 12.46
N LYS A 172 3.85 -16.40 11.18
CA LYS A 172 4.59 -15.26 10.65
C LYS A 172 3.67 -14.38 9.82
N ARG A 173 3.90 -13.07 9.86
CA ARG A 173 3.18 -12.09 9.05
C ARG A 173 4.17 -11.34 8.16
N TYR A 174 3.83 -11.23 6.89
CA TYR A 174 4.63 -10.54 5.89
C TYR A 174 3.79 -9.46 5.25
N LYS A 175 4.36 -8.27 5.11
CA LYS A 175 3.72 -7.13 4.46
C LYS A 175 4.71 -6.43 3.55
N VAL A 176 4.25 -6.02 2.38
CA VAL A 176 5.00 -5.19 1.43
C VAL A 176 4.15 -3.98 1.10
N THR A 177 4.73 -2.80 1.27
CA THR A 177 4.06 -1.52 1.02
C THR A 177 4.91 -0.66 0.10
N TYR A 178 4.31 -0.05 -0.91
CA TYR A 178 4.98 0.90 -1.80
C TYR A 178 4.71 2.35 -1.41
N LEU A 179 5.77 3.16 -1.35
CA LEU A 179 5.74 4.57 -0.95
C LEU A 179 6.50 5.44 -1.95
N TRP A 180 6.04 6.68 -2.17
CA TRP A 180 6.78 7.62 -3.02
C TRP A 180 8.03 8.15 -2.33
N ALA A 181 9.13 8.20 -3.06
CA ALA A 181 10.41 8.76 -2.63
C ALA A 181 10.29 10.26 -2.30
N GLY A 182 10.90 10.68 -1.19
CA GLY A 182 10.90 12.09 -0.75
C GLY A 182 9.72 12.49 0.14
N ASN A 183 8.73 11.62 0.33
CA ASN A 183 7.65 11.84 1.28
C ASN A 183 7.90 11.05 2.57
N SER A 184 8.34 11.73 3.63
CA SER A 184 8.41 11.17 4.98
C SER A 184 6.99 10.99 5.53
N ASP A 185 6.52 9.74 5.69
CA ASP A 185 5.30 9.30 6.40
C ASP A 185 3.99 10.09 6.19
N GLN A 186 3.93 11.02 5.23
CA GLN A 186 2.68 11.58 4.76
C GLN A 186 1.97 10.46 4.02
N GLN A 187 0.75 10.14 4.45
CA GLN A 187 -0.18 9.30 3.71
C GLN A 187 -0.25 9.83 2.27
N VAL A 188 0.57 9.27 1.39
CA VAL A 188 0.47 9.50 -0.04
C VAL A 188 -0.77 8.76 -0.43
N PHE A 189 -1.89 9.47 -0.40
CA PHE A 189 -3.16 8.94 -0.81
C PHE A 189 -3.02 8.42 -2.24
N ARG A 190 -3.24 7.11 -2.42
CA ARG A 190 -3.26 6.48 -3.74
C ARG A 190 -4.41 7.07 -4.55
N ARG A 191 -4.05 7.98 -5.45
CA ARG A 191 -4.91 8.46 -6.53
C ARG A 191 -5.33 7.29 -7.39
N SER A 192 -6.56 7.33 -7.88
CA SER A 192 -7.06 6.30 -8.78
C SER A 192 -6.45 6.31 -10.18
N GLY A 193 -5.58 7.27 -10.49
CA GLY A 193 -4.90 7.37 -11.78
C GLY A 193 -5.85 7.69 -12.95
N SER A 194 -5.27 7.60 -14.16
CA SER A 194 -5.96 7.67 -15.45
C SER A 194 -6.08 6.25 -16.03
N PRO A 195 -7.22 5.85 -16.67
CA PRO A 195 -8.25 6.72 -17.27
C PRO A 195 -9.51 6.93 -16.41
N GLY A 196 -9.51 6.66 -15.09
CA GLY A 196 -10.72 6.79 -14.27
C GLY A 196 -10.52 6.51 -12.78
N TYR A 197 -11.60 6.40 -12.01
CA TYR A 197 -11.50 6.08 -10.59
C TYR A 197 -11.41 4.57 -10.33
N ASP A 198 -10.61 4.23 -9.32
CA ASP A 198 -10.55 2.93 -8.70
C ASP A 198 -11.70 2.84 -7.72
N ARG A 199 -12.40 1.71 -7.76
CA ARG A 199 -13.47 1.43 -6.82
C ARG A 199 -12.98 1.48 -5.37
N GLY A 200 -13.75 2.11 -4.49
CA GLY A 200 -13.46 2.25 -3.06
C GLY A 200 -12.47 3.36 -2.71
N LYS A 201 -11.98 4.14 -3.69
CA LYS A 201 -11.20 5.36 -3.42
C LYS A 201 -12.11 6.58 -3.29
N PRO A 202 -11.80 7.52 -2.38
CA PRO A 202 -12.49 8.80 -2.30
C PRO A 202 -12.60 9.55 -3.64
N VAL A 203 -13.78 10.11 -3.89
CA VAL A 203 -14.07 10.96 -5.04
C VAL A 203 -13.44 12.34 -4.82
N ILE A 204 -12.62 12.80 -5.76
CA ILE A 204 -11.98 14.11 -5.70
C ILE A 204 -13.00 15.16 -6.13
N SER A 205 -13.22 16.14 -5.27
CA SER A 205 -14.13 17.26 -5.54
C SER A 205 -13.43 18.60 -5.37
N GLY A 206 -13.93 19.59 -6.10
CA GLY A 206 -13.45 20.96 -6.05
C GLY A 206 -14.59 21.96 -6.09
N LYS A 207 -14.21 23.24 -6.12
CA LYS A 207 -15.10 24.39 -6.29
C LYS A 207 -14.83 25.03 -7.63
N ARG A 208 -15.86 25.13 -8.46
CA ARG A 208 -15.81 25.83 -9.73
C ARG A 208 -16.01 27.33 -9.50
N SER A 209 -15.06 28.11 -10.00
CA SER A 209 -15.20 29.55 -10.18
C SER A 209 -15.30 29.89 -11.67
N LEU A 210 -15.61 31.15 -12.00
CA LEU A 210 -15.74 31.62 -13.39
C LEU A 210 -14.48 31.38 -14.26
N LYS A 211 -13.30 31.19 -13.66
CA LYS A 211 -12.01 31.09 -14.38
C LYS A 211 -11.22 29.81 -14.13
N ALA A 212 -11.54 29.06 -13.07
CA ALA A 212 -10.79 27.88 -12.67
C ALA A 212 -11.59 26.99 -11.73
N VAL A 213 -11.19 25.72 -11.63
CA VAL A 213 -11.59 24.85 -10.53
C VAL A 213 -10.50 24.87 -9.47
N THR A 214 -10.85 25.18 -8.24
CA THR A 214 -9.96 25.08 -7.09
C THR A 214 -10.25 23.80 -6.33
N TYR A 215 -9.20 23.04 -6.03
CA TYR A 215 -9.28 21.82 -5.25
C TYR A 215 -8.00 21.65 -4.44
N ASN A 216 -8.08 20.97 -3.30
CA ASN A 216 -6.91 20.61 -2.50
C ASN A 216 -6.68 19.10 -2.64
N PHE A 217 -5.44 18.66 -2.46
CA PHE A 217 -5.09 17.24 -2.40
C PHE A 217 -5.39 16.61 -1.02
N SER A 218 -5.82 17.39 -0.04
CA SER A 218 -6.29 16.86 1.24
C SER A 218 -7.68 16.25 1.13
N THR A 219 -7.81 15.00 1.55
CA THR A 219 -9.11 14.28 1.57
C THR A 219 -10.11 14.92 2.52
N SER A 220 -9.67 15.77 3.46
CA SER A 220 -10.56 16.54 4.34
C SER A 220 -11.38 17.57 3.58
N ASP A 221 -10.89 18.00 2.41
CA ASP A 221 -11.46 19.11 1.64
C ASP A 221 -12.39 18.62 0.53
N TRP A 222 -12.51 17.30 0.40
CA TRP A 222 -13.34 16.65 -0.59
C TRP A 222 -14.77 16.44 -0.09
N ILE A 223 -15.62 16.07 -1.04
CA ILE A 223 -17.02 15.81 -0.82
C ILE A 223 -17.15 14.64 0.16
N SER A 224 -17.89 14.93 1.21
CA SER A 224 -18.09 14.02 2.32
C SER A 224 -19.48 14.25 2.88
N VAL A 225 -20.03 13.22 3.51
CA VAL A 225 -21.33 13.27 4.18
C VAL A 225 -21.15 13.18 5.69
N GLY A 226 -22.01 13.88 6.43
CA GLY A 226 -22.04 13.82 7.88
C GLY A 226 -22.41 12.41 8.36
N VAL A 227 -21.70 11.95 9.39
CA VAL A 227 -21.99 10.70 10.12
C VAL A 227 -22.12 11.00 11.61
N ALA A 228 -22.87 10.13 12.30
CA ALA A 228 -23.05 10.26 13.73
C ALA A 228 -21.73 10.00 14.46
N GLY A 229 -21.30 10.97 15.27
CA GLY A 229 -20.26 10.71 16.26
C GLY A 229 -20.83 9.94 17.46
N GLY A 230 -20.01 9.75 18.51
CA GLY A 230 -20.40 8.99 19.71
C GLY A 230 -21.66 9.48 20.45
N SER A 231 -22.14 10.69 20.17
CA SER A 231 -23.37 11.27 20.74
C SER A 231 -24.60 11.19 19.84
N GLY A 232 -24.51 10.59 18.64
CA GLY A 232 -25.60 10.53 17.65
C GLY A 232 -25.75 11.80 16.79
N TYR A 233 -25.03 12.87 17.12
CA TYR A 233 -25.03 14.12 16.34
C TYR A 233 -24.03 14.07 15.18
N CYS A 234 -24.32 14.82 14.11
CA CYS A 234 -23.43 14.94 12.94
C CYS A 234 -22.13 15.66 13.32
N ARG A 235 -21.10 14.90 13.70
CA ARG A 235 -19.79 15.43 14.13
C ARG A 235 -18.67 14.97 13.21
N ASP A 236 -18.69 13.69 12.88
CA ASP A 236 -17.68 13.08 12.02
C ASP A 236 -18.14 13.14 10.55
N ARG A 237 -17.21 12.93 9.63
CA ARG A 237 -17.46 12.98 8.19
C ARG A 237 -16.94 11.73 7.50
N TYR A 238 -17.66 11.29 6.48
CA TYR A 238 -17.28 10.17 5.65
C TYR A 238 -17.11 10.63 4.20
N ASN A 239 -15.94 10.36 3.62
CA ASN A 239 -15.65 10.71 2.22
C ASN A 239 -16.43 9.80 1.27
N LEU A 240 -17.07 10.38 0.26
CA LEU A 240 -17.76 9.56 -0.74
C LEU A 240 -16.74 8.75 -1.54
N LEU A 241 -16.96 7.45 -1.65
CA LEU A 241 -16.07 6.52 -2.35
C LEU A 241 -16.63 6.19 -3.74
N PHE A 242 -15.75 6.07 -4.72
CA PHE A 242 -16.15 5.74 -6.08
C PHE A 242 -16.64 4.30 -6.19
N GLY A 243 -17.78 4.10 -6.86
CA GLY A 243 -18.37 2.78 -7.07
C GLY A 243 -18.94 2.13 -5.80
N GLU A 244 -19.21 2.92 -4.76
CA GLU A 244 -19.82 2.47 -3.51
C GLU A 244 -21.06 3.29 -3.15
N ASN A 245 -22.11 2.60 -2.74
CA ASN A 245 -23.32 3.23 -2.22
C ASN A 245 -23.17 3.42 -0.70
N ILE A 246 -23.58 4.57 -0.20
CA ILE A 246 -23.59 4.85 1.23
C ILE A 246 -24.95 5.36 1.71
N ARG A 247 -25.31 4.96 2.92
CA ARG A 247 -26.42 5.52 3.69
C ARG A 247 -25.93 5.86 5.09
N THR A 248 -26.00 7.14 5.46
CA THR A 248 -25.64 7.62 6.79
C THR A 248 -26.86 8.16 7.52
N GLN A 249 -26.76 8.23 8.86
CA GLN A 249 -27.78 8.85 9.70
C GLN A 249 -27.11 9.57 10.86
N CYS A 250 -27.51 10.81 11.11
CA CYS A 250 -27.08 11.60 12.26
C CYS A 250 -28.09 12.72 12.54
N SER A 251 -28.10 13.23 13.77
CA SER A 251 -28.95 14.35 14.17
C SER A 251 -28.21 15.68 14.01
N LEU A 252 -28.85 16.64 13.35
CA LEU A 252 -28.34 18.00 13.18
C LEU A 252 -29.29 19.00 13.86
N THR A 253 -28.74 19.80 14.77
CA THR A 253 -29.48 20.95 15.34
C THR A 253 -29.24 22.16 14.46
N VAL A 254 -30.29 22.67 13.84
CA VAL A 254 -30.23 23.85 12.96
C VAL A 254 -30.90 25.06 13.61
N LYS A 255 -30.41 26.27 13.31
CA LYS A 255 -31.01 27.54 13.76
C LYS A 255 -30.94 28.61 12.68
N GLY A 256 -31.90 29.52 12.66
CA GLY A 256 -31.90 30.71 11.79
C GLY A 256 -33.03 30.72 10.77
N THR A 257 -32.86 31.52 9.71
CA THR A 257 -33.79 31.61 8.58
C THR A 257 -33.72 30.36 7.69
N CYS A 258 -34.72 30.16 6.82
CA CYS A 258 -34.74 29.02 5.89
C CYS A 258 -33.46 28.90 5.05
N LYS A 259 -32.91 30.03 4.58
CA LYS A 259 -31.65 30.06 3.82
C LYS A 259 -30.46 29.60 4.66
N GLN A 260 -30.39 30.03 5.92
CA GLN A 260 -29.32 29.64 6.85
C GLN A 260 -29.43 28.16 7.23
N ILE A 261 -30.65 27.66 7.44
CA ILE A 261 -30.93 26.24 7.71
C ILE A 261 -30.51 25.40 6.50
N GLN A 262 -30.89 25.81 5.29
CA GLN A 262 -30.52 25.11 4.05
C GLN A 262 -28.99 25.02 3.88
N GLN A 263 -28.27 26.11 4.15
CA GLN A 263 -26.79 26.11 4.11
C GLN A 263 -26.18 25.16 5.14
N GLN A 264 -26.70 25.12 6.37
CA GLN A 264 -26.23 24.19 7.41
C GLN A 264 -26.46 22.73 7.00
N ILE A 265 -27.60 22.42 6.38
CA ILE A 265 -27.87 21.07 5.85
C ILE A 265 -26.91 20.72 4.73
N TRP A 266 -26.67 21.62 3.77
CA TRP A 266 -25.73 21.38 2.67
C TRP A 266 -24.29 21.19 3.14
N GLN A 267 -23.84 21.92 4.16
CA GLN A 267 -22.54 21.69 4.80
C GLN A 267 -22.42 20.27 5.39
N GLN A 268 -23.53 19.69 5.89
CA GLN A 268 -23.50 18.30 6.32
C GLN A 268 -23.43 17.32 5.14
N MET A 269 -24.11 17.59 4.03
CA MET A 269 -24.13 16.67 2.89
C MET A 269 -22.92 16.78 1.94
N LEU A 270 -22.28 17.95 1.86
CA LEU A 270 -21.22 18.24 0.88
C LEU A 270 -19.86 18.58 1.52
N GLY A 271 -19.85 18.80 2.83
CA GLY A 271 -18.65 19.15 3.56
C GLY A 271 -18.10 20.51 3.14
N PRO A 272 -16.78 20.64 2.96
CA PRO A 272 -16.14 21.91 2.59
C PRO A 272 -16.60 22.47 1.24
N VAL A 273 -17.22 21.64 0.38
CA VAL A 273 -17.80 22.01 -0.92
C VAL A 273 -19.25 22.52 -0.80
N ALA A 274 -19.67 22.97 0.38
CA ALA A 274 -21.03 23.34 0.80
C ALA A 274 -21.90 24.19 -0.14
N ASN A 275 -21.36 24.77 -1.21
CA ASN A 275 -22.13 25.43 -2.26
C ASN A 275 -22.36 24.48 -3.45
N LEU A 276 -23.58 23.94 -3.52
CA LEU A 276 -24.02 22.98 -4.52
C LEU A 276 -23.83 23.46 -5.97
N SER A 277 -24.01 24.76 -6.25
CA SER A 277 -23.86 25.32 -7.60
C SER A 277 -22.41 25.42 -8.06
N GLU A 278 -21.46 25.39 -7.13
CA GLU A 278 -20.03 25.45 -7.39
C GLU A 278 -19.36 24.08 -7.24
N ALA A 279 -20.06 23.10 -6.67
CA ALA A 279 -19.53 21.78 -6.40
C ALA A 279 -19.30 21.00 -7.70
N VAL A 280 -18.06 20.59 -7.91
CA VAL A 280 -17.66 19.75 -9.05
C VAL A 280 -16.90 18.53 -8.58
N ILE A 281 -17.02 17.44 -9.33
CA ILE A 281 -16.29 16.19 -9.16
C ILE A 281 -15.34 16.04 -10.35
N SER A 282 -14.09 15.66 -10.09
CA SER A 282 -13.16 15.32 -11.17
C SER A 282 -13.64 14.03 -11.85
N SER A 283 -13.53 13.94 -13.18
CA SER A 283 -13.84 12.74 -13.96
C SER A 283 -12.79 11.64 -13.79
N TYR A 284 -11.59 12.01 -13.34
CA TYR A 284 -10.42 11.13 -13.21
C TYR A 284 -9.85 11.16 -11.79
N GLY A 285 -9.10 10.12 -11.43
CA GLY A 285 -8.42 10.00 -10.15
C GLY A 285 -7.21 10.92 -9.98
N ASP A 286 -6.78 11.61 -11.04
CA ASP A 286 -5.58 12.43 -11.12
C ASP A 286 -5.80 13.77 -11.85
N PRO A 287 -6.77 14.61 -11.42
CA PRO A 287 -7.05 15.88 -12.09
C PRO A 287 -5.80 16.75 -12.19
N LYS A 288 -5.61 17.41 -13.33
CA LYS A 288 -4.54 18.39 -13.53
C LYS A 288 -5.08 19.81 -13.40
N GLU A 289 -4.22 20.72 -12.96
CA GLU A 289 -4.54 22.14 -12.96
C GLU A 289 -4.80 22.62 -14.40
N GLY A 290 -5.87 23.41 -14.57
CA GLY A 290 -6.24 23.97 -15.88
C GLY A 290 -7.19 23.11 -16.72
N GLU A 291 -7.41 21.84 -16.38
CA GLU A 291 -8.33 20.95 -17.11
C GLU A 291 -9.79 21.15 -16.66
N VAL A 292 -10.37 22.33 -16.91
CA VAL A 292 -11.74 22.67 -16.46
C VAL A 292 -12.79 21.71 -17.02
N GLU A 293 -12.58 21.17 -18.22
CA GLU A 293 -13.49 20.23 -18.88
C GLU A 293 -13.52 18.84 -18.22
N ALA A 294 -12.48 18.49 -17.46
CA ALA A 294 -12.43 17.22 -16.73
C ALA A 294 -13.31 17.23 -15.45
N TRP A 295 -13.95 18.35 -15.11
CA TRP A 295 -14.75 18.51 -13.90
C TRP A 295 -16.25 18.51 -14.21
N VAL A 296 -16.97 17.57 -13.61
CA VAL A 296 -18.42 17.39 -13.78
C VAL A 296 -19.17 18.07 -12.64
N PRO A 297 -20.21 18.88 -12.90
CA PRO A 297 -21.08 19.41 -11.86
C PRO A 297 -21.72 18.30 -11.03
N LEU A 298 -21.77 18.46 -9.71
CA LEU A 298 -22.40 17.49 -8.83
C LEU A 298 -23.91 17.32 -9.10
N LEU A 299 -24.58 18.41 -9.48
CA LEU A 299 -25.93 18.39 -10.02
C LEU A 299 -25.91 19.00 -11.42
N SER A 300 -26.22 18.18 -12.41
CA SER A 300 -26.59 18.67 -13.73
C SER A 300 -28.07 19.06 -13.71
N ALA A 301 -28.39 20.24 -14.26
CA ALA A 301 -29.78 20.67 -14.44
C ALA A 301 -30.53 19.81 -15.47
N GLU A 302 -29.81 19.02 -16.29
CA GLU A 302 -30.37 18.10 -17.26
C GLU A 302 -29.89 16.67 -17.00
N PRO A 303 -30.80 15.67 -17.00
CA PRO A 303 -30.42 14.27 -17.00
C PRO A 303 -29.63 13.93 -18.28
N PRO A 304 -28.68 12.97 -18.23
CA PRO A 304 -27.95 12.56 -19.42
C PRO A 304 -28.94 12.06 -20.49
N PRO A 305 -28.68 12.33 -21.79
CA PRO A 305 -29.53 11.84 -22.86
C PRO A 305 -29.63 10.31 -22.77
N VAL A 306 -30.86 9.81 -22.85
CA VAL A 306 -31.15 8.37 -22.85
C VAL A 306 -30.54 7.77 -24.13
N PRO A 307 -29.81 6.64 -24.04
CA PRO A 307 -29.22 5.98 -25.20
C PRO A 307 -30.25 5.50 -26.22
#